data_AF-A0A2A4F2J4-F1
#
_entry.id   AF-A0A2A4F2J4-F1
#
_cell.length_a   1.000
_cell.length_b   1.000
_cell.length_c   1.000
_cell.angle_alpha   90.00
_cell.angle_beta   90.00
_cell.angle_gamma   90.00
#
_symmetry.space_group_name_H-M   'P 1'
#
loop_
_entity.id
_entity.type
_entity.pdbx_description
1 polymer ?
#
loop_
_entity_poly.entity_id
_entity_poly.type
_entity_poly.pdbx_seq_one_letter_code
_entity_poly.pdbx_strand_id
1 'polypeptide(L)'
;MPTISANPLVPRQRRVQCASAAGLHHVAYTEWGDPANPRVLVCVHGLTRSGRDFDRLAAALADTYRVVCPDIVGRGRSDWLADPRLYAIPQYVADMVTLIARLDVESVDWFGTSMGGLIGLALAGLPGSPVRRMIVNDVGPRIEPDSLARIGEYLGVQPRFATEQEGIDYLTSLSLPFGALTGDDWREINAPLLRELPEGGWTIRYDPRIAEPFKATTPELAALGEAALWRAIETTDATLLVVRGAASDLLSRETVTEMTRRGRNVSQAEIAGVGHAPTFMSADQIALARGFFLGDGASAS
;
A
#
# COMPACT_ATOMS: atom_id res chain seq x y z
N MET A 1 18.07 32.53 9.80
CA MET A 1 17.37 31.79 10.87
C MET A 1 17.79 30.34 10.73
N PRO A 2 18.51 29.74 11.70
CA PRO A 2 18.76 28.30 11.63
C PRO A 2 17.43 27.59 11.81
N THR A 3 17.01 26.86 10.78
CA THR A 3 15.85 25.99 10.82
C THR A 3 16.05 24.99 11.96
N ILE A 4 15.10 24.95 12.89
CA ILE A 4 15.04 23.88 13.90
C ILE A 4 14.99 22.57 13.10
N SER A 5 16.09 21.81 13.13
CA SER A 5 16.15 20.50 12.50
C SER A 5 15.11 19.62 13.19
N ALA A 6 13.97 19.43 12.52
CA ALA A 6 12.94 18.53 13.00
C ALA A 6 13.55 17.13 13.04
N ASN A 7 13.40 16.43 14.15
CA ASN A 7 13.88 15.04 14.27
C ASN A 7 13.26 14.21 13.13
N PRO A 8 14.07 13.68 12.19
CA PRO A 8 13.56 13.01 10.99
C PRO A 8 12.77 11.73 11.31
N LEU A 9 12.91 11.21 12.53
CA LEU A 9 12.22 10.02 13.02
C LEU A 9 10.81 10.32 13.54
N VAL A 10 10.46 11.57 13.84
CA VAL A 10 9.12 11.92 14.32
C VAL A 10 8.17 12.07 13.14
N PRO A 11 7.13 11.21 13.01
CA PRO A 11 6.18 11.31 11.92
C PRO A 11 5.39 12.61 11.97
N ARG A 12 5.11 13.18 10.80
CA ARG A 12 4.22 14.35 10.65
C ARG A 12 2.96 13.94 9.93
N GLN A 13 1.82 14.23 10.54
CA GLN A 13 0.51 14.05 9.93
C GLN A 13 0.15 15.26 9.06
N ARG A 14 -0.24 15.00 7.82
CA ARG A 14 -0.69 16.01 6.86
C ARG A 14 -1.96 15.55 6.14
N ARG A 15 -2.56 16.46 5.37
CA ARG A 15 -3.67 16.18 4.47
C ARG A 15 -3.54 17.00 3.20
N VAL A 16 -4.06 16.46 2.11
CA VAL A 16 -4.22 17.14 0.82
C VAL A 16 -5.68 17.06 0.40
N GLN A 17 -6.20 18.14 -0.17
CA GLN A 17 -7.54 18.15 -0.75
C GLN A 17 -7.47 17.56 -2.16
N CYS A 18 -8.30 16.56 -2.41
CA CYS A 18 -8.45 15.88 -3.68
C CYS A 18 -9.89 16.06 -4.19
N ALA A 19 -10.15 15.57 -5.41
CA ALA A 19 -11.44 15.68 -6.05
C ALA A 19 -11.84 14.37 -6.72
N SER A 20 -13.15 14.18 -6.81
CA SER A 20 -13.79 13.12 -7.57
C SER A 20 -15.02 13.67 -8.29
N ALA A 21 -15.68 12.84 -9.09
CA ALA A 21 -16.96 13.19 -9.70
C ALA A 21 -18.07 13.48 -8.67
N ALA A 22 -17.91 13.03 -7.42
CA ALA A 22 -18.88 13.24 -6.34
C ALA A 22 -18.56 14.46 -5.44
N GLY A 23 -17.45 15.18 -5.70
CA GLY A 23 -17.05 16.37 -4.94
C GLY A 23 -15.62 16.30 -4.38
N LEU A 24 -15.36 17.13 -3.37
CA LEU A 24 -14.04 17.25 -2.73
C LEU A 24 -13.93 16.35 -1.50
N HIS A 25 -12.74 15.80 -1.28
CA HIS A 25 -12.41 14.95 -0.13
C HIS A 25 -10.94 15.16 0.27
N HIS A 26 -10.57 14.78 1.49
CA HIS A 26 -9.18 14.82 1.94
C HIS A 26 -8.53 13.45 1.94
N VAL A 27 -7.30 13.41 1.44
CA VAL A 27 -6.36 12.31 1.65
C VAL A 27 -5.41 12.71 2.77
N ALA A 28 -5.43 11.96 3.87
CA ALA A 28 -4.44 12.05 4.93
C ALA A 28 -3.18 11.28 4.54
N TYR A 29 -2.03 11.77 4.98
CA TYR A 29 -0.76 11.06 4.87
C TYR A 29 0.13 11.35 6.07
N THR A 30 0.99 10.39 6.39
CA THR A 30 2.05 10.55 7.36
C THR A 30 3.39 10.62 6.64
N GLU A 31 4.29 11.50 7.04
CA GLU A 31 5.61 11.62 6.44
C GLU A 31 6.76 11.60 7.47
N TRP A 32 7.90 11.08 7.03
CA TRP A 32 9.18 11.00 7.75
C TRP A 32 10.31 11.63 6.93
N GLY A 33 11.46 11.86 7.56
CA GLY A 33 12.62 12.49 6.92
C GLY A 33 12.49 14.01 6.81
N ASP A 34 13.35 14.65 6.02
CA ASP A 34 13.28 16.08 5.74
C ASP A 34 12.17 16.40 4.72
N PRO A 35 11.15 17.22 5.04
CA PRO A 35 10.12 17.65 4.09
C PRO A 35 10.66 18.30 2.81
N ALA A 36 11.87 18.88 2.85
CA ALA A 36 12.51 19.50 1.70
C ALA A 36 13.35 18.52 0.86
N ASN A 37 13.48 17.26 1.27
CA ASN A 37 14.24 16.26 0.51
C ASN A 37 13.52 15.95 -0.80
N PRO A 38 14.14 16.21 -1.97
CA PRO A 38 13.52 15.95 -3.27
C PRO A 38 13.41 14.46 -3.59
N ARG A 39 14.12 13.58 -2.86
CA ARG A 39 14.04 12.13 -3.01
C ARG A 39 12.85 11.61 -2.20
N VAL A 40 11.71 11.42 -2.86
CA VAL A 40 10.45 11.00 -2.24
C VAL A 40 10.20 9.51 -2.47
N LEU A 41 9.86 8.80 -1.39
CA LEU A 41 9.34 7.44 -1.43
C LEU A 41 7.89 7.45 -0.98
N VAL A 42 6.95 7.04 -1.84
CA VAL A 42 5.53 6.92 -1.50
C VAL A 42 5.20 5.48 -1.16
N CYS A 43 4.77 5.21 0.08
CA CYS A 43 4.44 3.86 0.56
C CYS A 43 2.92 3.68 0.73
N VAL A 44 2.30 2.87 -0.13
CA VAL A 44 0.85 2.72 -0.22
C VAL A 44 0.40 1.34 0.24
N HIS A 45 -0.57 1.34 1.15
CA HIS A 45 -1.01 0.18 1.91
C HIS A 45 -2.01 -0.73 1.17
N GLY A 46 -2.29 -1.90 1.76
CA GLY A 46 -3.26 -2.86 1.25
C GLY A 46 -4.73 -2.49 1.48
N LEU A 47 -5.67 -3.28 0.94
CA LEU A 47 -7.08 -2.93 0.79
C LEU A 47 -7.79 -2.35 2.02
N THR A 48 -7.57 -2.95 3.19
CA THR A 48 -8.21 -2.59 4.49
C THR A 48 -7.20 -2.06 5.51
N ARG A 49 -5.99 -1.71 5.04
CA ARG A 49 -4.86 -1.30 5.87
C ARG A 49 -4.77 0.24 5.96
N SER A 50 -3.66 0.75 6.50
CA SER A 50 -3.37 2.19 6.59
C SER A 50 -1.90 2.47 6.31
N GLY A 51 -1.55 3.74 6.10
CA GLY A 51 -0.16 4.16 5.89
C GLY A 51 0.76 3.84 7.08
N ARG A 52 0.21 3.52 8.25
CA ARG A 52 0.96 3.13 9.45
C ARG A 52 1.58 1.74 9.37
N ASP A 53 1.20 0.91 8.40
CA ASP A 53 1.88 -0.37 8.12
C ASP A 53 3.37 -0.16 7.78
N PHE A 54 3.75 1.03 7.35
CA PHE A 54 5.11 1.36 6.92
C PHE A 54 5.93 2.11 7.97
N ASP A 55 5.48 2.24 9.22
CA ASP A 55 6.17 3.07 10.23
C ASP A 55 7.66 2.69 10.38
N ARG A 56 7.99 1.40 10.51
CA ARG A 56 9.39 0.94 10.62
C ARG A 56 10.19 1.17 9.35
N LEU A 57 9.62 0.83 8.19
CA LEU A 57 10.25 1.02 6.90
C LEU A 57 10.54 2.52 6.66
N ALA A 58 9.56 3.38 6.92
CA ALA A 58 9.68 4.82 6.76
C ALA A 58 10.75 5.40 7.67
N ALA A 59 10.79 5.00 8.95
CA ALA A 59 11.85 5.41 9.87
C ALA A 59 13.25 4.97 9.40
N ALA A 60 13.38 3.75 8.85
CA ALA A 60 14.65 3.20 8.38
C ALA A 60 15.16 3.81 7.06
N LEU A 61 14.30 4.49 6.30
CA LEU A 61 14.63 5.18 5.04
C LEU A 61 14.63 6.71 5.17
N ALA A 62 14.20 7.26 6.32
CA ALA A 62 14.06 8.69 6.59
C ALA A 62 15.38 9.47 6.57
N ASP A 63 16.52 8.79 6.68
CA ASP A 63 17.85 9.38 6.55
C ASP A 63 18.18 9.79 5.11
N THR A 64 17.53 9.13 4.13
CA THR A 64 17.83 9.27 2.70
C THR A 64 16.65 9.76 1.87
N TYR A 65 15.43 9.44 2.31
CA TYR A 65 14.17 9.79 1.65
C TYR A 65 13.32 10.71 2.52
N ARG A 66 12.51 11.54 1.87
CA ARG A 66 11.20 11.93 2.42
C ARG A 66 10.23 10.79 2.16
N VAL A 67 9.89 10.03 3.20
CA VAL A 67 8.96 8.91 3.07
C VAL A 67 7.54 9.39 3.34
N VAL A 68 6.60 9.10 2.45
CA VAL A 68 5.22 9.55 2.50
C VAL A 68 4.29 8.35 2.44
N CYS A 69 3.52 8.13 3.50
CA CYS A 69 2.60 7.01 3.64
C CYS A 69 1.15 7.54 3.68
N PRO A 70 0.44 7.60 2.54
CA PRO A 70 -0.96 8.01 2.52
C PRO A 70 -1.88 6.94 3.10
N ASP A 71 -2.97 7.39 3.71
CA ASP A 71 -4.16 6.56 3.88
C ASP A 71 -5.02 6.74 2.62
N ILE A 72 -5.29 5.67 1.87
CA ILE A 72 -6.19 5.74 0.71
C ILE A 72 -7.60 6.10 1.20
N VAL A 73 -8.33 6.93 0.44
CA VAL A 73 -9.70 7.36 0.76
C VAL A 73 -10.58 6.20 1.22
N GLY A 74 -11.40 6.46 2.25
CA GLY A 74 -12.17 5.43 2.94
C GLY A 74 -11.39 4.60 3.97
N ARG A 75 -10.08 4.83 4.16
CA ARG A 75 -9.27 4.14 5.17
C ARG A 75 -8.54 5.13 6.08
N GLY A 76 -8.17 4.65 7.26
CA GLY A 76 -7.32 5.41 8.18
C GLY A 76 -7.92 6.76 8.53
N ARG A 77 -7.14 7.83 8.30
CA ARG A 77 -7.54 9.22 8.58
C ARG A 77 -8.01 9.98 7.35
N SER A 78 -8.12 9.33 6.20
CA SER A 78 -8.69 9.93 4.98
C SER A 78 -10.21 9.93 5.02
N ASP A 79 -10.78 10.91 4.31
CA ASP A 79 -12.23 11.04 4.22
C ASP A 79 -12.84 9.81 3.55
N TRP A 80 -14.08 9.50 3.93
CA TRP A 80 -14.91 8.51 3.24
C TRP A 80 -15.56 9.18 2.03
N LEU A 81 -15.64 8.48 0.91
CA LEU A 81 -16.25 9.00 -0.30
C LEU A 81 -17.78 9.03 -0.16
N ALA A 82 -18.40 10.07 -0.72
CA ALA A 82 -19.85 10.18 -0.78
C ALA A 82 -20.47 9.06 -1.64
N ASP A 83 -19.84 8.76 -2.77
CA ASP A 83 -20.22 7.67 -3.68
C ASP A 83 -19.25 6.49 -3.53
N PRO A 84 -19.68 5.35 -2.98
CA PRO A 84 -18.81 4.19 -2.76
C PRO A 84 -18.34 3.52 -4.05
N ARG A 85 -18.98 3.79 -5.21
CA ARG A 85 -18.53 3.27 -6.51
C ARG A 85 -17.17 3.85 -6.93
N LEU A 86 -16.76 4.96 -6.33
CA LEU A 86 -15.48 5.60 -6.56
C LEU A 86 -14.34 4.98 -5.75
N TYR A 87 -14.60 3.97 -4.91
CA TYR A 87 -13.56 3.14 -4.31
C TYR A 87 -12.91 2.21 -5.36
N ALA A 88 -12.23 2.79 -6.34
CA ALA A 88 -11.63 2.10 -7.47
C ALA A 88 -10.24 2.67 -7.85
N ILE A 89 -9.40 1.85 -8.48
CA ILE A 89 -8.02 2.20 -8.87
C ILE A 89 -7.91 3.54 -9.60
N PRO A 90 -8.77 3.89 -10.58
CA PRO A 90 -8.65 5.19 -11.27
C PRO A 90 -8.79 6.40 -10.33
N GLN A 91 -9.71 6.34 -9.35
CA GLN A 91 -9.85 7.41 -8.36
C GLN A 91 -8.63 7.48 -7.45
N TYR A 92 -8.12 6.33 -7.00
CA TYR A 92 -6.93 6.29 -6.16
C TYR A 92 -5.70 6.85 -6.90
N VAL A 93 -5.53 6.55 -8.19
CA VAL A 93 -4.46 7.14 -9.01
C VAL A 93 -4.62 8.67 -9.10
N ALA A 94 -5.83 9.18 -9.32
CA ALA A 94 -6.07 10.62 -9.37
C ALA A 94 -5.71 11.33 -8.05
N ASP A 95 -6.04 10.70 -6.92
CA ASP A 95 -5.67 11.18 -5.60
C ASP A 95 -4.14 11.17 -5.40
N MET A 96 -3.44 10.13 -5.88
CA MET A 96 -1.99 10.01 -5.78
C MET A 96 -1.25 11.02 -6.68
N VAL A 97 -1.77 11.33 -7.87
CA VAL A 97 -1.24 12.41 -8.71
C VAL A 97 -1.35 13.76 -7.97
N THR A 98 -2.49 14.02 -7.33
CA THR A 98 -2.69 15.24 -6.53
C THR A 98 -1.74 15.28 -5.33
N LEU A 99 -1.55 14.16 -4.64
CA LEU A 99 -0.60 14.05 -3.55
C LEU A 99 0.83 14.33 -4.04
N ILE A 100 1.30 13.69 -5.12
CA ILE A 100 2.65 13.91 -5.67
C ILE A 100 2.86 15.38 -6.04
N ALA A 101 1.88 16.00 -6.70
CA ALA A 101 1.93 17.44 -7.00
C ALA A 101 2.03 18.29 -5.72
N ARG A 102 1.30 17.92 -4.66
CA ARG A 102 1.36 18.62 -3.36
C ARG A 102 2.71 18.47 -2.64
N LEU A 103 3.46 17.41 -2.92
CA LEU A 103 4.80 17.18 -2.40
C LEU A 103 5.86 18.04 -3.11
N ASP A 104 5.50 18.68 -4.24
CA ASP A 104 6.36 19.55 -5.05
C ASP A 104 7.59 18.81 -5.62
N VAL A 105 7.35 17.64 -6.22
CA VAL A 105 8.38 16.81 -6.86
C VAL A 105 7.95 16.34 -8.24
N GLU A 106 8.90 16.23 -9.15
CA GLU A 106 8.67 15.74 -10.52
C GLU A 106 8.63 14.21 -10.61
N SER A 107 9.25 13.51 -9.66
CA SER A 107 9.36 12.06 -9.67
C SER A 107 9.37 11.47 -8.27
N VAL A 108 8.95 10.22 -8.15
CA VAL A 108 8.91 9.46 -6.89
C VAL A 108 9.41 8.04 -7.09
N ASP A 109 9.92 7.46 -6.00
CA ASP A 109 10.01 6.01 -5.86
C ASP A 109 8.74 5.52 -5.13
N TRP A 110 8.31 4.29 -5.40
CA TRP A 110 7.03 3.76 -4.93
C TRP A 110 7.20 2.43 -4.19
N PHE A 111 6.53 2.28 -3.06
CA PHE A 111 6.34 1.00 -2.39
C PHE A 111 4.84 0.74 -2.33
N GLY A 112 4.36 -0.36 -2.92
CA GLY A 112 2.93 -0.69 -2.90
C GLY A 112 2.68 -2.11 -2.42
N THR A 113 1.92 -2.27 -1.32
CA THR A 113 1.44 -3.59 -0.86
C THR A 113 0.04 -3.85 -1.39
N SER A 114 -0.17 -5.01 -2.02
CA SER A 114 -1.52 -5.43 -2.45
C SER A 114 -2.19 -4.36 -3.32
N MET A 115 -3.33 -3.81 -2.89
CA MET A 115 -3.98 -2.63 -3.50
C MET A 115 -3.01 -1.49 -3.84
N GLY A 116 -2.08 -1.15 -2.95
CA GLY A 116 -1.07 -0.11 -3.20
C GLY A 116 -0.11 -0.44 -4.35
N GLY A 117 0.14 -1.73 -4.59
CA GLY A 117 0.89 -2.19 -5.76
C GLY A 117 0.08 -2.03 -7.05
N LEU A 118 -1.22 -2.33 -7.03
CA LEU A 118 -2.10 -2.12 -8.18
C LEU A 118 -2.22 -0.63 -8.56
N ILE A 119 -2.35 0.25 -7.56
CA ILE A 119 -2.37 1.71 -7.76
C ILE A 119 -1.05 2.16 -8.40
N GLY A 120 0.08 1.69 -7.87
CA GLY A 120 1.40 2.04 -8.39
C GLY A 120 1.63 1.53 -9.81
N LEU A 121 1.23 0.31 -10.15
CA LEU A 121 1.32 -0.23 -11.51
C LEU A 121 0.47 0.59 -12.48
N ALA A 122 -0.77 0.91 -12.11
CA ALA A 122 -1.64 1.74 -12.94
C ALA A 122 -1.04 3.12 -13.18
N LEU A 123 -0.48 3.77 -12.16
CA LEU A 123 0.22 5.05 -12.27
C LEU A 123 1.50 4.93 -13.11
N ALA A 124 2.33 3.92 -12.87
CA ALA A 124 3.59 3.66 -13.57
C ALA A 124 3.38 3.35 -15.07
N GLY A 125 2.24 2.79 -15.44
CA GLY A 125 1.87 2.50 -16.83
C GLY A 125 1.37 3.71 -17.63
N LEU A 126 1.10 4.85 -16.99
CA LEU A 126 0.65 6.06 -17.70
C LEU A 126 1.82 6.72 -18.47
N PRO A 127 1.58 7.25 -19.68
CA PRO A 127 2.56 8.08 -20.38
C PRO A 127 3.00 9.27 -19.52
N GLY A 128 4.31 9.48 -19.38
CA GLY A 128 4.85 10.56 -18.55
C GLY A 128 4.73 10.34 -17.05
N SER A 129 4.54 9.09 -16.60
CA SER A 129 4.46 8.75 -15.18
C SER A 129 5.68 9.23 -14.38
N PRO A 130 5.49 9.74 -13.15
CA PRO A 130 6.57 10.19 -12.27
C PRO A 130 7.30 9.03 -11.55
N VAL A 131 6.85 7.78 -11.70
CA VAL A 131 7.38 6.63 -10.93
C VAL A 131 8.69 6.14 -11.56
N ARG A 132 9.78 6.13 -10.78
CA ARG A 132 11.10 5.69 -11.27
C ARG A 132 11.48 4.27 -10.84
N ARG A 133 11.33 3.98 -9.55
CA ARG A 133 11.59 2.66 -8.96
C ARG A 133 10.38 2.25 -8.15
N MET A 134 9.97 1.00 -8.25
CA MET A 134 8.79 0.52 -7.55
C MET A 134 8.99 -0.88 -6.96
N ILE A 135 8.64 -1.03 -5.69
CA ILE A 135 8.39 -2.35 -5.09
C ILE A 135 6.91 -2.66 -5.23
N VAL A 136 6.61 -3.78 -5.89
CA VAL A 136 5.28 -4.40 -5.99
C VAL A 136 5.24 -5.52 -4.96
N ASN A 137 4.68 -5.26 -3.78
CA ASN A 137 4.67 -6.19 -2.66
C ASN A 137 3.41 -7.07 -2.66
N ASP A 138 3.62 -8.33 -3.05
CA ASP A 138 2.70 -9.45 -3.07
C ASP A 138 1.40 -9.19 -3.82
N VAL A 139 1.51 -8.61 -5.02
CA VAL A 139 0.40 -8.47 -5.97
C VAL A 139 0.91 -8.49 -7.41
N GLY A 140 0.04 -8.80 -8.36
CA GLY A 140 0.34 -8.75 -9.79
C GLY A 140 -0.92 -8.53 -10.63
N PRO A 141 -0.79 -8.52 -11.97
CA PRO A 141 -1.92 -8.36 -12.88
C PRO A 141 -3.00 -9.43 -12.71
N ARG A 142 -2.58 -10.66 -12.42
CA ARG A 142 -3.46 -11.78 -12.14
C ARG A 142 -3.51 -12.02 -10.63
N ILE A 143 -4.73 -12.15 -10.11
CA ILE A 143 -5.01 -12.40 -8.70
C ILE A 143 -5.73 -13.75 -8.60
N GLU A 144 -5.28 -14.60 -7.68
CA GLU A 144 -5.88 -15.93 -7.53
C GLU A 144 -7.34 -15.84 -7.01
N PRO A 145 -8.31 -16.55 -7.62
CA PRO A 145 -9.73 -16.46 -7.26
C PRO A 145 -10.03 -16.81 -5.79
N ASP A 146 -9.33 -17.79 -5.23
CA ASP A 146 -9.55 -18.25 -3.85
C ASP A 146 -9.20 -17.14 -2.83
N SER A 147 -8.17 -16.35 -3.12
CA SER A 147 -7.83 -15.18 -2.33
C SER A 147 -8.90 -14.10 -2.39
N LEU A 148 -9.48 -13.86 -3.57
CA LEU A 148 -10.58 -12.90 -3.72
C LEU A 148 -11.83 -13.35 -2.96
N ALA A 149 -12.16 -14.64 -3.01
CA ALA A 149 -13.27 -15.20 -2.26
C ALA A 149 -13.08 -15.00 -0.75
N ARG A 150 -11.91 -15.36 -0.22
CA ARG A 150 -11.54 -15.16 1.20
C ARG A 150 -11.59 -13.68 1.62
N ILE A 151 -11.10 -12.76 0.78
CA ILE A 151 -11.20 -11.31 1.06
C ILE A 151 -12.66 -10.87 1.12
N GLY A 152 -13.51 -11.40 0.24
CA GLY A 152 -14.94 -11.10 0.19
C GLY A 152 -15.72 -11.51 1.45
N GLU A 153 -15.23 -12.50 2.21
CA GLU A 153 -15.88 -12.98 3.44
C GLU A 153 -15.85 -11.94 4.57
N TYR A 154 -14.75 -11.19 4.71
CA TYR A 154 -14.59 -10.22 5.80
C TYR A 154 -14.70 -8.76 5.35
N LEU A 155 -14.55 -8.46 4.06
CA LEU A 155 -14.58 -7.09 3.56
C LEU A 155 -15.97 -6.45 3.76
N GLY A 156 -15.98 -5.29 4.42
CA GLY A 156 -17.20 -4.55 4.75
C GLY A 156 -17.87 -5.00 6.05
N VAL A 157 -17.37 -6.06 6.70
CA VAL A 157 -17.81 -6.42 8.05
C VAL A 157 -17.23 -5.41 9.02
N GLN A 158 -18.09 -4.72 9.77
CA GLN A 158 -17.71 -3.75 10.80
C GLN A 158 -18.07 -4.30 12.20
N PRO A 159 -17.24 -5.19 12.76
CA PRO A 159 -17.46 -5.69 14.11
C PRO A 159 -17.32 -4.56 15.15
N ARG A 160 -17.92 -4.79 16.31
CA ARG A 160 -17.76 -3.96 17.50
C ARG A 160 -17.04 -4.75 18.55
N PHE A 161 -16.08 -4.11 19.21
CA PHE A 161 -15.25 -4.69 20.25
C PHE A 161 -15.44 -3.90 21.55
N ALA A 162 -15.38 -4.57 22.69
CA ALA A 162 -15.42 -3.88 23.99
C ALA A 162 -14.11 -3.17 24.28
N THR A 163 -12.98 -3.74 23.83
CA THR A 163 -11.64 -3.19 24.04
C THR A 163 -10.85 -3.07 22.74
N GLU A 164 -9.81 -2.22 22.73
CA GLU A 164 -8.89 -2.12 21.59
C GLU A 164 -8.16 -3.46 21.35
N GLN A 165 -7.80 -4.17 22.43
CA GLN A 165 -7.10 -5.45 22.34
C GLN A 165 -7.93 -6.53 21.64
N GLU A 166 -9.25 -6.60 21.90
CA GLU A 166 -10.15 -7.50 21.17
C GLU A 166 -10.16 -7.20 19.65
N GLY A 167 -10.10 -5.92 19.29
CA GLY A 167 -9.98 -5.51 17.88
C GLY A 167 -8.63 -5.89 17.27
N ILE A 168 -7.54 -5.75 18.02
CA ILE A 168 -6.20 -6.17 17.59
C ILE A 168 -6.18 -7.67 17.36
N ASP A 169 -6.72 -8.47 18.29
CA ASP A 169 -6.75 -9.93 18.20
C ASP A 169 -7.58 -10.39 16.99
N TYR A 170 -8.71 -9.73 16.72
CA TYR A 170 -9.51 -9.97 15.51
C TYR A 170 -8.72 -9.68 14.23
N LEU A 171 -8.08 -8.52 14.12
CA LEU A 171 -7.29 -8.14 12.95
C LEU A 171 -6.07 -9.04 12.75
N THR A 172 -5.44 -9.47 13.84
CA THR A 172 -4.36 -10.47 13.84
C THR A 172 -4.85 -11.79 13.25
N SER A 173 -6.03 -12.26 13.64
CA SER A 173 -6.60 -13.51 13.11
C SER A 173 -6.80 -13.49 11.59
N LEU A 174 -7.11 -12.32 11.01
CA LEU A 174 -7.24 -12.12 9.57
C LEU A 174 -5.90 -11.99 8.84
N SER A 175 -4.83 -11.67 9.58
CA SER A 175 -3.54 -11.28 9.03
C SER A 175 -2.42 -12.26 9.35
N LEU A 176 -2.72 -13.42 9.96
CA LEU A 176 -1.75 -14.49 10.27
C LEU A 176 -0.82 -14.86 9.09
N PRO A 177 -1.26 -14.83 7.80
CA PRO A 177 -0.37 -15.07 6.68
C PRO A 177 0.78 -14.07 6.53
N PHE A 178 0.78 -12.92 7.22
CA PHE A 178 1.84 -11.90 7.11
C PHE A 178 3.20 -12.37 7.66
N GLY A 179 3.23 -13.51 8.33
CA GLY A 179 4.44 -14.15 8.85
C GLY A 179 4.46 -14.22 10.38
N ALA A 180 5.62 -14.62 10.90
CA ALA A 180 5.84 -14.74 12.34
C ALA A 180 6.13 -13.37 12.98
N LEU A 181 5.07 -12.66 13.35
CA LEU A 181 5.14 -11.38 14.07
C LEU A 181 4.95 -11.59 15.59
N THR A 182 5.60 -10.75 16.39
CA THR A 182 5.40 -10.71 17.85
C THR A 182 4.09 -10.02 18.21
N GLY A 183 3.65 -10.15 19.47
CA GLY A 183 2.44 -9.43 19.95
C GLY A 183 2.54 -7.91 19.81
N ASP A 184 3.75 -7.35 19.98
CA ASP A 184 3.99 -5.92 19.82
C ASP A 184 3.98 -5.50 18.34
N ASP A 185 4.52 -6.34 17.46
CA ASP A 185 4.43 -6.11 16.00
C ASP A 185 2.97 -6.11 15.53
N TRP A 186 2.16 -7.06 16.02
CA TRP A 186 0.72 -7.11 15.72
C TRP A 186 0.01 -5.86 16.21
N ARG A 187 0.29 -5.42 17.44
CA ARG A 187 -0.29 -4.18 17.99
C ARG A 187 0.09 -2.98 17.13
N GLU A 188 1.36 -2.87 16.72
CA GLU A 188 1.86 -1.76 15.92
C GLU A 188 1.10 -1.59 14.61
N ILE A 189 0.84 -2.68 13.89
CA ILE A 189 0.15 -2.61 12.59
C ILE A 189 -1.38 -2.61 12.73
N ASN A 190 -1.95 -3.19 13.79
CA ASN A 190 -3.41 -3.34 13.90
C ASN A 190 -4.10 -2.25 14.72
N ALA A 191 -3.46 -1.68 15.74
CA ALA A 191 -4.06 -0.60 16.54
C ALA A 191 -4.44 0.64 15.69
N PRO A 192 -3.62 1.10 14.71
CA PRO A 192 -4.00 2.23 13.86
C PRO A 192 -5.25 2.00 13.01
N LEU A 193 -5.62 0.74 12.78
CA LEU A 193 -6.83 0.36 12.04
C LEU A 193 -8.08 0.39 12.90
N LEU A 194 -7.98 0.70 14.19
CA LEU A 194 -9.11 0.76 15.09
C LEU A 194 -9.46 2.21 15.41
N ARG A 195 -10.74 2.42 15.74
CA ARG A 195 -11.26 3.69 16.24
C ARG A 195 -12.24 3.43 17.36
N GLU A 196 -12.20 4.31 18.35
CA GLU A 196 -13.21 4.35 19.41
C GLU A 196 -14.55 4.84 18.85
N LEU A 197 -15.63 4.28 19.36
CA LEU A 197 -17.00 4.69 19.06
C LEU A 197 -17.48 5.73 20.07
N PRO A 198 -18.30 6.72 19.68
CA PRO A 198 -18.83 7.74 20.60
C PRO A 198 -19.59 7.14 21.81
N GLU A 199 -20.25 6.00 21.62
CA GLU A 199 -20.96 5.23 22.64
C GLU A 199 -20.06 4.35 23.52
N GLY A 200 -18.74 4.38 23.31
CA GLY A 200 -17.77 3.46 23.91
C GLY A 200 -17.58 2.18 23.09
N GLY A 201 -16.44 1.54 23.31
CA GLY A 201 -15.99 0.40 22.52
C GLY A 201 -15.29 0.80 21.22
N TRP A 202 -14.90 -0.19 20.43
CA TRP A 202 -14.01 -0.03 19.29
C TRP A 202 -14.59 -0.67 18.03
N THR A 203 -14.21 -0.15 16.87
CA THR A 203 -14.49 -0.77 15.57
C THR A 203 -13.36 -0.49 14.60
N ILE A 204 -13.46 -1.06 13.40
CA ILE A 204 -12.46 -0.88 12.35
C ILE A 204 -12.62 0.51 11.70
N ARG A 205 -11.48 1.13 11.40
CA ARG A 205 -11.30 2.46 10.81
C ARG A 205 -11.19 2.38 9.28
N TYR A 206 -12.21 1.82 8.64
CA TYR A 206 -12.42 1.99 7.20
C TYR A 206 -13.92 2.03 6.88
N ASP A 207 -14.26 2.61 5.73
CA ASP A 207 -15.63 2.69 5.22
C ASP A 207 -16.11 1.29 4.79
N PRO A 208 -17.13 0.69 5.43
CA PRO A 208 -17.55 -0.67 5.12
C PRO A 208 -18.12 -0.76 3.68
N ARG A 209 -18.51 0.37 3.09
CA ARG A 209 -19.01 0.47 1.71
C ARG A 209 -17.91 0.26 0.66
N ILE A 210 -16.63 0.18 1.04
CA ILE A 210 -15.55 -0.31 0.16
C ILE A 210 -15.88 -1.72 -0.39
N ALA A 211 -16.67 -2.51 0.33
CA ALA A 211 -17.12 -3.83 -0.12
C ALA A 211 -18.08 -3.78 -1.33
N GLU A 212 -18.77 -2.66 -1.57
CA GLU A 212 -19.78 -2.55 -2.63
C GLU A 212 -19.17 -2.72 -4.04
N PRO A 213 -18.18 -1.92 -4.47
CA PRO A 213 -17.57 -2.12 -5.78
C PRO A 213 -16.80 -3.44 -5.89
N PHE A 214 -16.25 -3.93 -4.78
CA PHE A 214 -15.60 -5.25 -4.74
C PHE A 214 -16.60 -6.36 -5.12
N LYS A 215 -17.78 -6.37 -4.48
CA LYS A 215 -18.84 -7.35 -4.77
C LYS A 215 -19.49 -7.16 -6.14
N ALA A 216 -19.47 -5.94 -6.67
CA ALA A 216 -20.02 -5.62 -7.98
C ALA A 216 -19.05 -5.92 -9.15
N THR A 217 -17.82 -6.38 -8.86
CA THR A 217 -16.84 -6.69 -9.91
C THR A 217 -17.28 -7.92 -10.71
N THR A 218 -17.45 -7.75 -12.02
CA THR A 218 -17.80 -8.86 -12.93
C THR A 218 -16.52 -9.51 -13.50
N PRO A 219 -16.60 -10.75 -14.01
CA PRO A 219 -15.47 -11.40 -14.68
C PRO A 219 -14.89 -10.57 -15.84
N GLU A 220 -15.74 -9.87 -16.59
CA GLU A 220 -15.32 -9.01 -17.70
C GLU A 220 -14.53 -7.79 -17.21
N LEU A 221 -14.99 -7.15 -16.13
CA LEU A 221 -14.29 -6.02 -15.51
C LEU A 221 -12.95 -6.48 -14.91
N ALA A 222 -12.92 -7.65 -14.26
CA ALA A 222 -11.70 -8.24 -13.74
C ALA A 222 -10.68 -8.52 -14.86
N ALA A 223 -11.13 -9.15 -15.96
CA ALA A 223 -10.27 -9.43 -17.11
C ALA A 223 -9.74 -8.16 -17.78
N LEU A 224 -10.56 -7.11 -17.87
CA LEU A 224 -10.13 -5.81 -18.39
C LEU A 224 -9.06 -5.17 -17.49
N GLY A 225 -9.26 -5.23 -16.16
CA GLY A 225 -8.30 -4.75 -15.17
C GLY A 225 -6.97 -5.51 -15.26
N GLU A 226 -7.02 -6.83 -15.34
CA GLU A 226 -5.84 -7.69 -15.53
C GLU A 226 -5.09 -7.32 -16.81
N ALA A 227 -5.79 -7.19 -17.95
CA ALA A 227 -5.17 -6.82 -19.23
C ALA A 227 -4.49 -5.44 -19.17
N ALA A 228 -5.12 -4.46 -18.49
CA ALA A 228 -4.54 -3.14 -18.30
C ALA A 228 -3.27 -3.18 -17.44
N LEU A 229 -3.24 -4.02 -16.40
CA LEU A 229 -2.06 -4.19 -15.54
C LEU A 229 -0.92 -4.92 -16.26
N TRP A 230 -1.23 -5.93 -17.07
CA TRP A 230 -0.24 -6.56 -17.96
C TRP A 230 0.38 -5.52 -18.90
N ARG A 231 -0.46 -4.68 -19.50
CA ARG A 231 0.02 -3.61 -20.37
C ARG A 231 0.92 -2.63 -19.62
N ALA A 232 0.55 -2.23 -18.40
CA ALA A 232 1.36 -1.34 -17.58
C ALA A 232 2.77 -1.90 -17.31
N ILE A 233 2.88 -3.21 -17.02
CA ILE A 233 4.18 -3.88 -16.82
C ILE A 233 5.01 -3.89 -18.10
N GLU A 234 4.40 -4.10 -19.26
CA GLU A 234 5.08 -4.11 -20.55
C GLU A 234 5.59 -2.71 -20.96
N THR A 235 4.86 -1.65 -20.59
CA THR A 235 5.11 -0.30 -21.10
C THR A 235 5.79 0.65 -20.13
N THR A 236 5.78 0.36 -18.83
CA THR A 236 6.39 1.27 -17.85
C THR A 236 7.91 1.34 -18.04
N ASP A 237 8.46 2.55 -17.86
CA ASP A 237 9.91 2.77 -17.80
C ASP A 237 10.45 2.61 -16.38
N ALA A 238 9.58 2.44 -15.37
CA ALA A 238 9.98 2.22 -13.99
C ALA A 238 10.76 0.91 -13.84
N THR A 239 11.78 0.92 -12.96
CA THR A 239 12.42 -0.32 -12.50
C THR A 239 11.56 -0.95 -11.42
N LEU A 240 11.14 -2.20 -11.59
CA LEU A 240 10.26 -2.90 -10.67
C LEU A 240 11.02 -4.00 -9.91
N LEU A 241 10.76 -4.12 -8.62
CA LEU A 241 11.02 -5.32 -7.84
C LEU A 241 9.68 -5.91 -7.40
N VAL A 242 9.36 -7.10 -7.89
CA VAL A 242 8.19 -7.86 -7.47
C VAL A 242 8.57 -8.73 -6.29
N VAL A 243 7.97 -8.46 -5.13
CA VAL A 243 8.22 -9.23 -3.92
C VAL A 243 7.05 -10.16 -3.68
N ARG A 244 7.33 -11.44 -3.47
CA ARG A 244 6.32 -12.47 -3.21
C ARG A 244 6.54 -13.08 -1.83
N GLY A 245 5.50 -13.28 -1.05
CA GLY A 245 5.52 -14.22 0.07
C GLY A 245 5.56 -15.65 -0.45
N ALA A 246 6.51 -16.48 -0.01
CA ALA A 246 6.66 -17.85 -0.50
C ALA A 246 5.38 -18.69 -0.38
N ALA A 247 4.57 -18.41 0.65
CA ALA A 247 3.28 -19.03 0.94
C ALA A 247 2.08 -18.18 0.47
N SER A 248 2.28 -17.19 -0.40
CA SER A 248 1.19 -16.33 -0.88
C SER A 248 0.15 -17.15 -1.65
N ASP A 249 -1.09 -17.00 -1.23
CA ASP A 249 -2.30 -17.50 -1.89
C ASP A 249 -2.85 -16.51 -2.90
N LEU A 250 -2.30 -15.29 -2.99
CA LEU A 250 -2.81 -14.20 -3.82
C LEU A 250 -2.03 -14.02 -5.11
N LEU A 251 -0.69 -14.07 -5.02
CA LEU A 251 0.23 -13.92 -6.14
C LEU A 251 0.95 -15.24 -6.39
N SER A 252 0.70 -15.88 -7.53
CA SER A 252 1.36 -17.13 -7.90
C SER A 252 2.78 -16.91 -8.45
N ARG A 253 3.67 -17.91 -8.26
CA ARG A 253 5.02 -17.92 -8.84
C ARG A 253 4.99 -17.82 -10.37
N GLU A 254 3.99 -18.44 -11.00
CA GLU A 254 3.76 -18.36 -12.44
C GLU A 254 3.49 -16.91 -12.87
N THR A 255 2.61 -16.21 -12.15
CA THR A 255 2.33 -14.80 -12.42
C THR A 255 3.60 -13.94 -12.27
N VAL A 256 4.41 -14.14 -11.22
CA VAL A 256 5.69 -13.41 -11.06
C VAL A 256 6.68 -13.71 -12.19
N THR A 257 6.75 -14.97 -12.63
CA THR A 257 7.58 -15.38 -13.78
C THR A 257 7.14 -14.65 -15.04
N GLU A 258 5.83 -14.56 -15.29
CA GLU A 258 5.28 -13.82 -16.43
C GLU A 258 5.52 -12.31 -16.32
N MET A 259 5.41 -11.71 -15.13
CA MET A 259 5.76 -10.30 -14.90
C MET A 259 7.22 -10.02 -15.27
N THR A 260 8.13 -10.89 -14.83
CA THR A 260 9.57 -10.79 -15.13
C THR A 260 9.86 -10.99 -16.61
N ARG A 261 9.15 -11.93 -17.26
CA ARG A 261 9.32 -12.23 -18.69
C ARG A 261 8.81 -11.12 -19.61
N ARG A 262 7.69 -10.48 -19.25
CA ARG A 262 7.02 -9.46 -20.09
C ARG A 262 7.52 -8.04 -19.84
N GLY A 263 7.92 -7.73 -18.61
CA GLY A 263 8.38 -6.40 -18.25
C GLY A 263 9.83 -6.13 -18.66
N ARG A 264 10.16 -4.85 -18.90
CA ARG A 264 11.48 -4.45 -19.40
C ARG A 264 12.56 -4.43 -18.31
N ASN A 265 12.20 -3.96 -17.12
CA ASN A 265 13.10 -3.74 -15.99
C ASN A 265 12.51 -4.34 -14.71
N VAL A 266 12.21 -5.64 -14.72
CA VAL A 266 11.54 -6.31 -13.61
C VAL A 266 12.49 -7.34 -13.00
N SER A 267 12.75 -7.21 -11.70
CA SER A 267 13.37 -8.24 -10.89
C SER A 267 12.36 -8.80 -9.88
N GLN A 268 12.71 -9.92 -9.26
CA GLN A 268 11.86 -10.58 -8.28
C GLN A 268 12.64 -10.93 -7.01
N ALA A 269 11.93 -10.99 -5.88
CA ALA A 269 12.42 -11.55 -4.63
C ALA A 269 11.29 -12.34 -3.95
N GLU A 270 11.66 -13.35 -3.18
CA GLU A 270 10.71 -14.16 -2.43
C GLU A 270 11.07 -14.26 -0.96
N ILE A 271 10.07 -14.08 -0.09
CA ILE A 271 10.24 -14.08 1.37
C ILE A 271 9.68 -15.39 1.95
N ALA A 272 10.56 -16.21 2.51
CA ALA A 272 10.19 -17.49 3.12
C ALA A 272 9.29 -17.33 4.35
N GLY A 273 8.39 -18.28 4.57
CA GLY A 273 7.53 -18.31 5.76
C GLY A 273 6.44 -17.24 5.81
N VAL A 274 6.23 -16.51 4.70
CA VAL A 274 5.25 -15.42 4.60
C VAL A 274 4.29 -15.68 3.45
N GLY A 275 3.00 -15.44 3.68
CA GLY A 275 1.92 -15.43 2.69
C GLY A 275 1.59 -14.02 2.20
N HIS A 276 0.32 -13.77 1.87
CA HIS A 276 -0.13 -12.42 1.51
C HIS A 276 -0.36 -11.58 2.77
N ALA A 277 0.46 -10.57 3.10
CA ALA A 277 1.65 -10.10 2.39
C ALA A 277 2.84 -9.85 3.35
N PRO A 278 4.09 -9.86 2.85
CA PRO A 278 5.25 -9.40 3.61
C PRO A 278 5.06 -8.01 4.21
N THR A 279 5.41 -7.86 5.49
CA THR A 279 5.13 -6.64 6.26
C THR A 279 6.20 -5.57 6.15
N PHE A 280 7.42 -5.94 5.77
CA PHE A 280 8.60 -5.08 5.77
C PHE A 280 8.90 -4.45 7.16
N MET A 281 8.62 -5.20 8.23
CA MET A 281 8.95 -4.82 9.61
C MET A 281 10.27 -5.38 10.11
N SER A 282 10.72 -6.52 9.57
CA SER A 282 11.96 -7.18 9.98
C SER A 282 13.17 -6.56 9.27
N ALA A 283 14.34 -6.65 9.92
CA ALA A 283 15.56 -6.00 9.44
C ALA A 283 15.99 -6.47 8.03
N ASP A 284 15.80 -7.75 7.73
CA ASP A 284 16.09 -8.36 6.42
C ASP A 284 15.16 -7.85 5.31
N GLN A 285 13.85 -7.73 5.59
CA GLN A 285 12.89 -7.18 4.62
C GLN A 285 13.15 -5.68 4.38
N ILE A 286 13.44 -4.92 5.45
CA ILE A 286 13.82 -3.51 5.34
C ILE A 286 15.12 -3.36 4.53
N ALA A 287 16.11 -4.23 4.77
CA ALA A 287 17.36 -4.24 4.02
C ALA A 287 17.14 -4.53 2.52
N LEU A 288 16.23 -5.45 2.18
CA LEU A 288 15.82 -5.71 0.79
C LEU A 288 15.26 -4.43 0.12
N ALA A 289 14.33 -3.75 0.79
CA ALA A 289 13.78 -2.49 0.27
C ALA A 289 14.85 -1.41 0.12
N ARG A 290 15.71 -1.26 1.12
CA ARG A 290 16.81 -0.28 1.11
C ARG A 290 17.80 -0.56 -0.02
N GLY A 291 18.22 -1.81 -0.20
CA GLY A 291 19.12 -2.21 -1.28
C GLY A 291 18.55 -1.88 -2.67
N PHE A 292 17.28 -2.20 -2.90
CA PHE A 292 16.60 -1.89 -4.15
C PHE A 292 16.50 -0.37 -4.44
N PHE A 293 16.05 0.41 -3.45
CA PHE A 293 15.84 1.84 -3.65
C PHE A 293 17.14 2.63 -3.69
N LEU A 294 18.15 2.26 -2.90
CA LEU A 294 19.43 2.96 -2.83
C LEU A 294 20.43 2.52 -3.90
N GLY A 295 20.33 1.28 -4.40
CA GLY A 295 21.31 0.71 -5.33
C GLY A 295 22.54 0.11 -4.65
N ASP A 296 22.52 -0.04 -3.33
CA ASP A 296 23.60 -0.60 -2.52
C ASP A 296 23.53 -2.14 -2.49
N GLY A 297 23.77 -2.80 -3.64
CA GLY A 297 23.92 -4.27 -3.80
C GLY A 297 22.62 -5.07 -3.70
N ALA A 298 22.42 -6.21 -4.36
CA ALA A 298 23.24 -7.00 -5.25
C ALA A 298 22.34 -7.47 -6.41
N SER A 299 22.95 -7.82 -7.54
CA SER A 299 22.35 -8.72 -8.52
C SER A 299 21.74 -9.92 -7.77
N ALA A 300 20.40 -9.96 -7.68
CA ALA A 300 19.67 -11.16 -7.34
C ALA A 300 19.90 -12.13 -8.50
N SER A 301 20.89 -13.00 -8.34
CA SER A 301 21.10 -14.20 -9.14
C SER A 301 20.00 -15.22 -8.85
#